data_AF-A0A1H3Z1A6-F1
#
_entry.id   AF-A0A1H3Z1A6-F1
#
_cell.length_a   1.000
_cell.length_b   1.000
_cell.length_c   1.000
_cell.angle_alpha   90.00
_cell.angle_beta   90.00
_cell.angle_gamma   90.00
#
_symmetry.space_group_name_H-M   'P 1'
#
loop_
_entity.id
_entity.type
_entity.pdbx_description
1 polymer ?
#
loop_
_entity_poly.entity_id
_entity_poly.type
_entity_poly.pdbx_seq_one_letter_code
_entity_poly.pdbx_strand_id
1 'polypeptide(L)'
;MSYTKKTYLYALNSILPLFCGLFIYLTKRDDTLVAHLLSSLRSLMPVIDYPAPIHNFAADFLWTYSMFFCLRLTLGDDLCGKYNSFVFLLTAIVAVVIECLQLTKVFPGTFDFLDIVIELVAAVAALLISNMIERRNKYHEKD
;
A
#
# COMPACT_ATOMS: atom_id res chain seq x y z
N MET A 1 18.66 17.58 -8.89
CA MET A 1 18.80 16.10 -9.00
C MET A 1 17.62 15.55 -9.82
N SER A 2 17.86 15.15 -11.07
CA SER A 2 16.85 14.95 -12.14
C SER A 2 15.61 14.11 -11.75
N TYR A 3 14.43 14.53 -12.24
CA TYR A 3 13.10 13.88 -12.19
C TYR A 3 13.11 12.35 -12.01
N THR A 4 14.02 11.67 -12.71
CA THR A 4 14.27 10.22 -12.64
C THR A 4 14.46 9.68 -11.21
N LYS A 5 15.13 10.40 -10.31
CA LYS A 5 15.38 9.90 -8.94
C LYS A 5 14.14 9.95 -8.05
N LYS A 6 13.27 10.95 -8.22
CA LYS A 6 11.98 11.03 -7.53
C LYS A 6 11.08 9.87 -7.97
N THR A 7 10.96 9.67 -9.28
CA THR A 7 10.22 8.54 -9.87
C THR A 7 10.73 7.20 -9.37
N TYR A 8 12.06 7.02 -9.30
CA TYR A 8 12.67 5.81 -8.76
C TYR A 8 12.30 5.55 -7.29
N LEU A 9 12.32 6.58 -6.44
CA LEU A 9 11.93 6.45 -5.03
C LEU A 9 10.46 6.06 -4.88
N TYR A 10 9.57 6.67 -5.67
CA TYR A 10 8.16 6.29 -5.64
C TYR A 10 7.94 4.87 -6.17
N ALA A 11 8.67 4.46 -7.22
CA ALA A 11 8.62 3.09 -7.75
C ALA A 11 9.05 2.07 -6.70
N LEU A 12 10.15 2.33 -5.98
CA LEU A 12 10.59 1.48 -4.87
C LEU A 12 9.54 1.38 -3.75
N ASN A 13 8.93 2.49 -3.36
CA ASN A 13 7.93 2.54 -2.30
C ASN A 13 6.56 1.96 -2.72
N SER A 14 6.35 1.72 -4.01
CA SER A 14 5.21 0.94 -4.51
C SER A 14 5.57 -0.55 -4.59
N ILE A 15 6.65 -0.88 -5.30
CA ILE A 15 6.96 -2.26 -5.66
C ILE A 15 7.38 -3.10 -4.44
N LEU A 16 8.29 -2.60 -3.59
CA LEU A 16 8.82 -3.40 -2.48
C LEU A 16 7.73 -3.76 -1.45
N PRO A 17 6.91 -2.81 -0.95
CA PRO A 17 5.84 -3.14 -0.01
C PRO A 17 4.80 -4.09 -0.60
N LEU A 18 4.48 -3.94 -1.89
CA LEU A 18 3.55 -4.84 -2.58
C LEU A 18 4.04 -6.29 -2.54
N PHE A 19 5.30 -6.54 -2.89
CA PHE A 19 5.91 -7.87 -2.85
C PHE A 19 6.08 -8.38 -1.42
N CYS A 20 6.41 -7.53 -0.46
CA CYS A 20 6.47 -7.92 0.95
C CYS A 20 5.09 -8.35 1.48
N GLY A 21 4.03 -7.60 1.18
CA GLY A 21 2.66 -7.97 1.56
C GLY A 21 2.20 -9.25 0.87
N LEU A 22 2.55 -9.42 -0.41
CA LEU A 22 2.30 -10.66 -1.15
C LEU A 22 3.01 -11.86 -0.50
N PHE A 23 4.28 -11.70 -0.13
CA PHE A 23 5.03 -12.74 0.56
C PHE A 23 4.37 -13.15 1.88
N ILE A 24 3.89 -12.19 2.68
CA ILE A 24 3.15 -12.46 3.91
C ILE A 24 1.88 -13.26 3.59
N TYR A 25 1.08 -12.84 2.61
CA TYR A 25 -0.13 -13.56 2.20
C TYR A 25 0.16 -14.98 1.71
N LEU A 26 1.28 -15.19 1.00
CA LEU A 26 1.70 -16.50 0.49
C LEU A 26 2.42 -17.36 1.52
N THR A 27 2.70 -16.87 2.72
CA THR A 27 3.39 -17.65 3.78
C THR A 27 2.53 -17.83 5.02
N LYS A 28 1.60 -16.91 5.32
CA LYS A 28 0.67 -17.01 6.46
C LYS A 28 -0.25 -18.21 6.34
N ARG A 29 -0.71 -18.76 7.46
CA ARG A 29 -1.44 -20.04 7.50
C ARG A 29 -2.81 -20.01 6.81
N ASP A 30 -3.46 -18.85 6.74
CA ASP A 30 -4.83 -18.72 6.28
C ASP A 30 -5.00 -19.03 4.79
N ASP A 31 -6.20 -19.50 4.46
CA ASP A 31 -6.63 -19.66 3.08
C ASP A 31 -7.26 -18.35 2.59
N THR A 32 -6.44 -17.51 1.97
CA THR A 32 -6.88 -16.22 1.42
C THR A 32 -7.14 -16.35 -0.08
N LEU A 33 -7.97 -15.45 -0.63
CA LEU A 33 -8.19 -15.40 -2.08
C LEU A 33 -6.88 -15.28 -2.87
N VAL A 34 -5.92 -14.53 -2.33
CA VAL A 34 -4.57 -14.36 -2.92
C VAL A 34 -3.82 -15.68 -2.92
N ALA A 35 -3.85 -16.43 -1.82
CA ALA A 35 -3.23 -17.75 -1.71
C ALA A 35 -3.88 -18.76 -2.66
N HIS A 36 -5.21 -18.71 -2.87
CA HIS A 36 -5.91 -19.54 -3.84
C HIS A 36 -5.53 -19.20 -5.29
N LEU A 37 -5.56 -17.91 -5.66
CA LEU A 37 -5.19 -17.44 -7.00
C LEU A 37 -3.76 -17.85 -7.36
N LEU A 38 -2.87 -17.85 -6.38
CA LEU A 38 -1.46 -18.19 -6.53
C LEU A 38 -1.12 -19.53 -5.88
N SER A 39 -2.06 -20.47 -5.88
CA SER A 39 -1.92 -21.79 -5.23
C SER A 39 -0.67 -22.56 -5.66
N SER A 40 -0.30 -22.49 -6.94
CA SER A 40 0.94 -23.09 -7.46
C SER A 40 2.22 -22.48 -6.87
N LEU A 41 2.21 -21.18 -6.56
CA LEU A 41 3.32 -20.51 -5.89
C LEU A 41 3.29 -20.78 -4.39
N ARG A 42 2.10 -20.76 -3.79
CA ARG A 42 1.87 -21.03 -2.37
C ARG A 42 2.37 -22.42 -1.97
N SER A 43 2.17 -23.44 -2.80
CA SER A 43 2.60 -24.82 -2.52
C SER A 43 4.13 -24.99 -2.43
N LEU A 44 4.90 -24.05 -2.99
CA LEU A 44 6.36 -24.02 -2.92
C LEU A 44 6.88 -23.26 -1.69
N MET A 45 6.01 -22.54 -0.99
CA MET A 45 6.38 -21.64 0.11
C MET A 45 6.17 -22.30 1.48
N PRO A 46 7.02 -21.98 2.47
CA PRO A 46 6.80 -22.45 3.83
C PRO A 46 5.57 -21.78 4.45
N VAL A 47 4.91 -22.51 5.36
CA VAL A 47 3.91 -21.92 6.24
C VAL A 47 4.61 -21.30 7.44
N ILE A 48 4.37 -20.01 7.67
CA ILE A 48 4.95 -19.24 8.76
C ILE A 48 3.85 -18.83 9.72
N ASP A 49 4.07 -19.06 11.02
CA ASP A 49 3.16 -18.64 12.08
C ASP A 49 3.57 -17.24 12.57
N TYR A 50 2.94 -16.22 11.99
CA TYR A 50 3.25 -14.83 12.30
C TYR A 50 2.60 -14.39 13.62
N PRO A 51 3.26 -13.50 14.38
CA PRO A 51 2.61 -12.79 15.48
C PRO A 51 1.33 -12.09 15.01
N ALA A 52 0.31 -12.04 15.87
CA ALA A 52 -1.01 -11.52 15.52
C ALA A 52 -1.01 -10.16 14.77
N PRO A 53 -0.19 -9.16 15.14
CA PRO A 53 -0.18 -7.89 14.40
C PRO A 53 0.29 -8.04 12.94
N ILE A 54 1.26 -8.92 12.68
CA ILE A 54 1.78 -9.16 11.33
C ILE A 54 0.78 -10.02 10.55
N HIS A 55 0.23 -11.04 11.22
CA HIS A 55 -0.73 -11.97 10.63
C HIS A 55 -1.98 -11.25 10.11
N ASN A 56 -2.51 -10.31 10.90
CA ASN A 56 -3.77 -9.64 10.61
C ASN A 56 -3.58 -8.41 9.73
N PHE A 57 -2.60 -7.55 10.03
CA PHE A 57 -2.62 -6.17 9.53
C PHE A 57 -1.47 -5.80 8.58
N ALA A 58 -0.38 -6.57 8.57
CA ALA A 58 0.83 -6.13 7.88
C ALA A 58 0.66 -6.08 6.36
N ALA A 59 -0.05 -7.05 5.78
CA ALA A 59 -0.24 -7.09 4.34
C ALA A 59 -1.10 -5.91 3.86
N ASP A 60 -2.22 -5.62 4.53
CA ASP A 60 -3.14 -4.56 4.15
C ASP A 60 -2.52 -3.17 4.37
N PHE A 61 -1.75 -3.01 5.45
CA PHE A 61 -0.90 -1.82 5.64
C PHE A 61 0.06 -1.61 4.46
N LEU A 62 0.82 -2.65 4.09
CA LEU A 62 1.82 -2.56 3.03
C LEU A 62 1.18 -2.31 1.66
N TRP A 63 0.02 -2.89 1.40
CA TRP A 63 -0.70 -2.74 0.15
C TRP A 63 -1.34 -1.37 0.01
N THR A 64 -1.95 -0.83 1.07
CA THR A 64 -2.47 0.54 1.09
C THR A 64 -1.34 1.57 0.96
N TYR A 65 -0.22 1.33 1.66
CA TYR A 65 0.99 2.13 1.50
C TYR A 65 1.50 2.13 0.04
N SER A 66 1.60 0.93 -0.56
CA SER A 66 2.00 0.77 -1.96
C SER A 66 1.05 1.48 -2.91
N MET A 67 -0.26 1.36 -2.68
CA MET A 67 -1.30 1.99 -3.49
C MET A 67 -1.13 3.50 -3.56
N PHE A 68 -0.84 4.16 -2.44
CA PHE A 68 -0.56 5.59 -2.42
C PHE A 68 0.57 5.96 -3.38
N PHE A 69 1.71 5.25 -3.32
CA PHE A 69 2.85 5.53 -4.19
C PHE A 69 2.59 5.15 -5.65
N CYS A 70 1.80 4.10 -5.89
CA CYS A 70 1.35 3.74 -7.22
C CYS A 70 0.50 4.87 -7.85
N LEU A 71 -0.48 5.39 -7.11
CA LEU A 71 -1.27 6.55 -7.52
C LEU A 71 -0.40 7.80 -7.72
N ARG A 72 0.62 7.99 -6.86
CA ARG A 72 1.57 9.09 -6.98
C ARG A 72 2.41 9.01 -8.26
N LEU A 73 2.69 7.81 -8.75
CA LEU A 73 3.41 7.60 -10.00
C LEU A 73 2.51 7.79 -11.22
N THR A 74 1.28 7.27 -11.16
CA THR A 74 0.38 7.25 -12.33
C THR A 74 -0.21 8.61 -12.63
N LEU A 75 -0.60 9.39 -11.62
CA LEU A 75 -1.23 10.70 -11.84
C LEU A 75 -0.20 11.83 -12.10
N GLY A 76 1.11 11.52 -12.13
CA GLY A 76 2.16 12.46 -12.53
C GLY A 76 2.33 13.70 -11.64
N ASP A 77 2.87 14.78 -12.21
CA ASP A 77 3.11 16.07 -11.53
C ASP A 77 2.13 17.17 -11.96
N ASP A 78 1.07 16.82 -12.70
CA ASP A 78 0.18 17.77 -13.41
C ASP A 78 -0.74 18.61 -12.48
N LEU A 79 -0.74 18.37 -11.16
CA LEU A 79 -1.70 18.94 -10.20
C LEU A 79 -1.13 20.04 -9.26
N CYS A 80 -0.16 20.84 -9.71
CA CYS A 80 0.27 22.11 -9.07
C CYS A 80 0.39 22.08 -7.53
N GLY A 81 1.12 21.10 -6.98
CA GLY A 81 1.54 21.09 -5.57
C GLY A 81 0.47 20.71 -4.52
N LYS A 82 -0.79 20.43 -4.90
CA LYS A 82 -1.83 19.88 -4.01
C LYS A 82 -1.96 18.34 -4.08
N TYR A 83 -1.06 17.72 -4.83
CA TYR A 83 -1.17 16.34 -5.27
C TYR A 83 -1.16 15.32 -4.13
N ASN A 84 -0.26 15.48 -3.16
CA ASN A 84 -0.14 14.53 -2.05
C ASN A 84 -1.42 14.41 -1.21
N SER A 85 -2.11 15.53 -0.95
CA SER A 85 -3.38 15.51 -0.21
C SER A 85 -4.53 14.89 -1.03
N PHE A 86 -4.55 15.13 -2.34
CA PHE A 86 -5.52 14.49 -3.23
C PHE A 86 -5.30 12.98 -3.31
N VAL A 87 -4.05 12.54 -3.52
CA VAL A 87 -3.69 11.11 -3.53
C VAL A 87 -4.02 10.47 -2.19
N PHE A 88 -3.72 11.13 -1.07
CA PHE A 88 -4.10 10.66 0.26
C PHE A 88 -5.61 10.45 0.36
N LEU A 89 -6.41 11.44 -0.03
CA LEU A 89 -7.87 11.36 0.03
C LEU A 89 -8.39 10.21 -0.85
N LEU A 90 -7.85 10.07 -2.06
CA LEU A 90 -8.23 9.00 -2.97
C LEU A 90 -7.88 7.61 -2.40
N THR A 91 -6.67 7.44 -1.87
CA THR A 91 -6.25 6.20 -1.20
C THR A 91 -7.15 5.89 0.00
N ALA A 92 -7.43 6.88 0.85
CA ALA A 92 -8.29 6.72 2.03
C ALA A 92 -9.73 6.33 1.66
N ILE A 93 -10.29 6.93 0.60
CA ILE A 93 -11.61 6.57 0.10
C ILE A 93 -11.61 5.13 -0.41
N VAL A 94 -10.59 4.72 -1.18
CA VAL A 94 -10.55 3.36 -1.72
C VAL A 94 -10.40 2.32 -0.61
N ALA A 95 -9.53 2.55 0.37
CA ALA A 95 -9.41 1.74 1.59
C ALA A 95 -10.77 1.49 2.25
N VAL A 96 -11.47 2.58 2.61
CA VAL A 96 -12.80 2.49 3.23
C VAL A 96 -13.83 1.79 2.33
N VAL A 97 -13.82 2.06 1.02
CA VAL A 97 -14.75 1.43 0.08
C VAL A 97 -14.51 -0.08 -0.02
N ILE A 98 -13.25 -0.52 -0.09
CA ILE A 98 -12.90 -1.95 -0.15
C ILE A 98 -13.40 -2.66 1.11
N GLU A 99 -13.14 -2.11 2.28
CA GLU A 99 -13.64 -2.68 3.54
C GLU A 99 -15.17 -2.71 3.59
N CYS A 100 -15.83 -1.60 3.24
CA CYS A 100 -17.30 -1.56 3.16
C CYS A 100 -17.87 -2.57 2.15
N LEU A 101 -17.17 -2.87 1.06
CA LEU A 101 -17.62 -3.86 0.07
C LEU A 101 -17.65 -5.28 0.66
N GLN A 102 -16.84 -5.59 1.66
CA GLN A 102 -16.86 -6.89 2.34
C GLN A 102 -18.18 -7.12 3.11
N LEU A 103 -18.89 -6.05 3.51
CA LEU A 103 -20.23 -6.15 4.10
C LEU A 103 -21.26 -6.78 3.14
N THR A 104 -21.05 -6.64 1.84
CA THR A 104 -21.96 -7.17 0.82
C THR A 104 -21.84 -8.68 0.61
N LYS A 105 -20.82 -9.33 1.21
CA LYS A 105 -20.45 -10.74 1.01
C LYS A 105 -20.10 -11.13 -0.43
N VAL A 106 -20.10 -10.18 -1.37
CA VAL A 106 -19.63 -10.38 -2.75
C VAL A 106 -18.11 -10.46 -2.78
N PHE A 107 -17.45 -9.66 -1.93
CA PHE A 107 -16.01 -9.68 -1.77
C PHE A 107 -15.65 -10.60 -0.59
N PRO A 108 -14.75 -11.58 -0.80
CA PRO A 108 -14.27 -12.43 0.27
C PRO A 108 -13.44 -11.59 1.25
N GLY A 109 -13.76 -11.70 2.53
CA GLY A 109 -13.21 -10.88 3.59
C GLY A 109 -14.21 -10.79 4.74
N THR A 110 -13.77 -10.24 5.86
CA THR A 110 -14.65 -9.90 6.98
C THR A 110 -14.41 -8.45 7.29
N PHE A 111 -15.47 -7.64 7.21
CA PHE A 111 -15.38 -6.24 7.58
C PHE A 111 -14.76 -6.10 8.98
N ASP A 112 -13.60 -5.46 9.05
CA ASP A 112 -12.93 -5.12 10.30
C ASP A 112 -12.68 -3.61 10.36
N PHE A 113 -13.21 -2.97 11.40
CA PHE A 113 -12.98 -1.55 11.63
C PHE A 113 -11.49 -1.25 11.89
N LEU A 114 -10.74 -2.19 12.46
CA LEU A 114 -9.31 -2.03 12.68
C LEU A 114 -8.54 -1.99 11.36
N ASP A 115 -8.98 -2.70 10.32
CA ASP A 115 -8.33 -2.67 9.00
C ASP A 115 -8.43 -1.27 8.41
N ILE A 116 -9.60 -0.63 8.48
CA ILE A 116 -9.77 0.78 8.09
C ILE A 116 -8.78 1.69 8.84
N VAL A 117 -8.63 1.51 10.15
CA VAL A 117 -7.70 2.32 10.95
C VAL A 117 -6.25 2.11 10.49
N ILE A 118 -5.83 0.86 10.31
CA ILE A 118 -4.48 0.51 9.87
C ILE A 118 -4.18 1.05 8.47
N GLU A 119 -5.11 0.91 7.55
CA GLU A 119 -4.99 1.41 6.18
C GLU A 119 -4.86 2.94 6.15
N LEU A 120 -5.64 3.65 6.98
CA LEU A 120 -5.51 5.10 7.13
C LEU A 120 -4.14 5.49 7.71
N VAL A 121 -3.61 4.74 8.68
CA VAL A 121 -2.25 4.96 9.21
C VAL A 121 -1.21 4.74 8.10
N ALA A 122 -1.37 3.71 7.26
CA ALA A 122 -0.51 3.46 6.10
C ALA A 122 -0.54 4.63 5.11
N ALA A 123 -1.73 5.13 4.78
CA ALA A 123 -1.91 6.28 3.89
C ALA A 123 -1.27 7.56 4.47
N VAL A 124 -1.37 7.79 5.78
CA VAL A 124 -0.68 8.92 6.45
C VAL A 124 0.84 8.75 6.40
N ALA A 125 1.36 7.55 6.64
CA ALA A 125 2.79 7.27 6.54
C ALA A 125 3.31 7.56 5.12
N ALA A 126 2.60 7.08 4.10
CA ALA A 126 2.93 7.31 2.70
C ALA A 126 2.88 8.81 2.33
N LEU A 127 1.88 9.53 2.82
CA LEU A 127 1.76 10.99 2.68
C LEU A 127 2.98 11.72 3.26
N LEU A 128 3.39 11.38 4.48
CA LEU A 128 4.53 12.00 5.14
C LEU A 128 5.83 11.75 4.37
N ILE A 129 6.06 10.50 3.94
CA ILE A 129 7.26 10.13 3.17
C ILE A 129 7.26 10.83 1.80
N SER A 130 6.13 10.90 1.11
CA SER A 130 6.02 11.63 -0.16
C SER A 130 6.35 13.11 0.02
N ASN A 131 5.84 13.74 1.07
CA ASN A 131 6.16 15.14 1.40
C ASN A 131 7.66 15.33 1.68
N MET A 132 8.32 14.39 2.36
CA MET A 132 9.76 14.43 2.58
C MET A 132 10.55 14.33 1.27
N ILE A 133 10.16 13.43 0.37
CA ILE A 133 10.78 13.27 -0.96
C ILE A 133 10.65 14.58 -1.76
N GLU A 134 9.47 15.19 -1.77
CA GLU A 134 9.22 16.44 -2.50
C GLU A 134 10.01 17.62 -1.93
N ARG A 135 10.05 17.78 -0.59
CA ARG A 135 10.84 18.83 0.06
C ARG A 135 12.31 18.69 -0.28
N ARG A 136 12.87 17.49 -0.17
CA ARG A 136 14.28 17.23 -0.51
C ARG A 136 14.59 17.58 -1.96
N ASN A 137 13.70 17.27 -2.90
CA ASN A 137 13.93 17.60 -4.30
C ASN A 137 13.96 19.12 -4.56
N LYS A 138 13.05 19.88 -3.93
CA LYS A 138 13.01 21.35 -4.05
C LYS A 138 14.26 22.05 -3.51
N TYR A 139 14.91 21.49 -2.48
CA TYR A 139 16.19 22.04 -1.99
C TYR A 139 17.31 21.87 -3.02
N HIS A 140 17.47 20.68 -3.60
CA HIS A 140 18.52 20.38 -4.58
C HIS A 140 18.28 20.92 -6.01
N GLU A 141 17.19 21.65 -6.23
CA GLU A 141 16.96 22.43 -7.47
C GLU A 141 17.38 23.90 -7.32
N LYS A 142 17.62 24.37 -6.09
CA LYS A 142 18.04 25.74 -5.80
C LYS A 142 19.56 25.90 -5.66
N ASP A 143 20.29 24.79 -5.53
CA ASP A 143 21.76 24.70 -5.52
C ASP A 143 22.30 24.42 -6.93
#